data_AF-A0A936D7J1-F1
#
_entry.id   AF-A0A936D7J1-F1
#
_cell.length_a   1.000
_cell.length_b   1.000
_cell.length_c   1.000
_cell.angle_alpha   90.00
_cell.angle_beta   90.00
_cell.angle_gamma   90.00
#
_symmetry.space_group_name_H-M   'P 1'
#
loop_
_entity.id
_entity.type
_entity.pdbx_description
1 polymer ?
#
loop_
_entity_poly.entity_id
_entity_poly.type
_entity_poly.pdbx_seq_one_letter_code
_entity_poly.pdbx_strand_id
1 'polypeptide(L)'
;MGHRFWNGVVLSALGILWLASSTQREKPVLGLHGAEVSALETDLASAPNDPAKIQALGQKYIEAKTPGLAVRLVESQPTAVRTEPTVEHIYARALLEQGRSADALAAEQRVLDRCASGEATCSSFLVASATRRADILRELGKLGVEDAQAYPEKSQLAYHNATRQVGLVVSR
;
A
#
# COMPACT_ATOMS: atom_id res chain seq x y z
N MET A 1 24.89 -4.26 -59.08
CA MET A 1 25.55 -3.57 -57.94
C MET A 1 24.61 -2.83 -56.98
N GLY A 2 23.28 -2.84 -57.17
CA GLY A 2 22.34 -2.09 -56.30
C GLY A 2 21.93 -2.77 -54.99
N HIS A 3 21.75 -4.09 -54.97
CA HIS A 3 21.24 -4.79 -53.77
C HIS A 3 22.24 -4.86 -52.60
N ARG A 4 23.55 -4.91 -52.91
CA ARG A 4 24.60 -4.92 -51.87
C ARG A 4 24.72 -3.56 -51.17
N PHE A 5 24.52 -2.47 -51.91
CA PHE A 5 24.51 -1.13 -51.36
C PHE A 5 23.27 -0.91 -50.48
N TRP A 6 22.09 -1.35 -50.95
CA TRP A 6 20.85 -1.25 -50.18
C TRP A 6 20.94 -2.08 -48.88
N ASN A 7 21.41 -3.33 -48.93
CA ASN A 7 21.57 -4.13 -47.72
C ASN A 7 22.55 -3.48 -46.71
N GLY A 8 23.61 -2.81 -47.18
CA GLY A 8 24.52 -2.06 -46.31
C GLY A 8 23.85 -0.89 -45.59
N VAL A 9 22.97 -0.16 -46.26
CA VAL A 9 22.22 0.97 -45.67
C VAL A 9 21.17 0.48 -44.65
N VAL A 10 20.47 -0.62 -44.92
CA VAL A 10 19.54 -1.22 -43.94
C VAL A 10 20.27 -1.62 -42.67
N LEU A 11 21.40 -2.32 -42.81
CA LEU A 11 22.13 -2.87 -41.66
C LEU A 11 22.79 -1.77 -40.83
N SER A 12 23.25 -0.69 -41.46
CA SER A 12 23.78 0.47 -40.75
C SER A 12 22.68 1.26 -40.03
N ALA A 13 21.50 1.41 -40.63
CA ALA A 13 20.35 2.03 -39.95
C ALA A 13 19.87 1.20 -38.75
N LEU A 14 19.81 -0.13 -38.88
CA LEU A 14 19.51 -1.04 -37.77
C LEU A 14 20.58 -0.99 -36.67
N GLY A 15 21.86 -0.94 -37.05
CA GLY A 15 22.96 -0.81 -36.09
C GLY A 15 22.91 0.50 -35.30
N ILE A 16 22.61 1.61 -35.96
CA ILE A 16 22.46 2.93 -35.32
C ILE A 16 21.23 2.93 -34.40
N LEU A 17 20.11 2.34 -34.83
CA LEU A 17 18.92 2.21 -34.00
C LEU A 17 19.18 1.33 -32.76
N TRP A 18 19.95 0.26 -32.91
CA TRP A 18 20.32 -0.65 -31.81
C TRP A 18 21.27 0.03 -30.80
N LEU A 19 22.24 0.80 -31.29
CA LEU A 19 23.13 1.63 -30.47
C LEU A 19 22.39 2.78 -29.76
N ALA A 20 21.37 3.36 -30.39
CA ALA A 20 20.52 4.37 -29.78
C ALA A 20 19.55 3.78 -28.74
N SER A 21 19.13 2.52 -28.92
CA SER A 21 18.17 1.85 -28.02
C SER A 21 18.79 1.33 -26.71
N SER A 22 20.12 1.27 -26.58
CA SER A 22 20.80 0.66 -25.42
C SER A 22 21.19 1.64 -24.31
N THR A 23 20.70 2.88 -24.34
CA THR A 23 21.06 3.90 -23.33
C THR A 23 19.89 4.51 -22.58
N GLN A 24 18.78 3.77 -22.44
CA GLN A 24 17.92 3.97 -21.26
C GLN A 24 18.70 3.49 -20.02
N ARG A 25 19.64 4.33 -19.59
CA ARG A 25 20.25 4.28 -18.27
C ARG A 25 19.08 4.24 -17.30
N GLU A 26 18.89 3.10 -16.63
CA GLU A 26 17.88 2.93 -15.60
C GLU A 26 18.03 4.11 -14.65
N LYS A 27 17.08 5.05 -14.69
CA LYS A 27 16.99 6.06 -13.65
C LYS A 27 16.81 5.26 -12.36
N PRO A 28 17.64 5.45 -11.32
CA PRO A 28 17.38 4.79 -10.06
C PRO A 28 16.08 5.35 -9.51
N VAL A 29 14.96 4.66 -9.75
CA VAL A 29 13.66 4.97 -9.18
C VAL A 29 13.69 4.80 -7.64
N LEU A 30 14.76 4.19 -7.10
CA LEU A 30 14.88 3.74 -5.71
C LEU A 30 16.07 4.34 -4.94
N GLY A 31 16.56 5.53 -5.30
CA GLY A 31 17.81 6.04 -4.70
C GLY A 31 17.73 6.38 -3.20
N LEU A 32 16.57 6.83 -2.70
CA LEU A 32 16.44 7.31 -1.30
C LEU A 32 15.72 6.32 -0.38
N HIS A 33 14.69 5.62 -0.88
CA HIS A 33 13.93 4.68 -0.05
C HIS A 33 14.58 3.30 0.00
N GLY A 34 15.41 2.93 -0.98
CA GLY A 34 16.03 1.60 -1.02
C GLY A 34 16.95 1.31 0.17
N ALA A 35 17.72 2.30 0.63
CA ALA A 35 18.60 2.11 1.79
C ALA A 35 17.83 1.98 3.11
N GLU A 36 16.79 2.81 3.33
CA GLU A 36 15.93 2.71 4.51
C GLU A 36 15.12 1.41 4.54
N VAL A 37 14.57 1.01 3.40
CA VAL A 37 13.83 -0.25 3.25
C VAL A 37 14.75 -1.44 3.51
N SER A 38 15.96 -1.45 2.93
CA SER A 38 16.93 -2.53 3.15
C SER A 38 17.38 -2.64 4.60
N ALA A 39 17.53 -1.51 5.31
CA ALA A 39 17.82 -1.52 6.74
C ALA A 39 16.68 -2.14 7.54
N LEU A 40 15.43 -1.83 7.23
CA LEU A 40 14.25 -2.42 7.88
C LEU A 40 14.03 -3.89 7.52
N GLU A 41 14.34 -4.31 6.29
CA GLU A 41 14.32 -5.71 5.89
C GLU A 41 15.36 -6.51 6.69
N THR A 42 16.56 -5.95 6.86
CA THR A 42 17.62 -6.55 7.68
C THR A 42 17.21 -6.62 9.15
N ASP A 43 16.60 -5.55 9.67
CA ASP A 43 16.11 -5.51 11.04
C ASP A 43 14.98 -6.54 11.27
N LEU A 44 14.05 -6.66 10.35
CA LEU A 44 13.00 -7.68 10.41
C LEU A 44 13.58 -9.10 10.31
N ALA A 45 14.59 -9.33 9.47
CA ALA A 45 15.24 -10.64 9.36
C ALA A 45 15.83 -11.12 10.70
N SER A 46 16.24 -10.20 11.58
CA SER A 46 16.72 -10.52 12.92
C SER A 46 15.60 -10.93 13.90
N ALA A 47 14.36 -10.52 13.65
CA ALA A 47 13.19 -10.86 14.46
C ALA A 47 11.92 -10.98 13.58
N PRO A 48 11.75 -12.09 12.83
CA PRO A 48 10.76 -12.18 11.75
C PRO A 48 9.30 -12.06 12.19
N ASN A 49 9.01 -12.35 13.46
CA ASN A 49 7.66 -12.35 14.01
C ASN A 49 7.35 -11.11 14.86
N ASP A 50 8.23 -10.10 14.88
CA ASP A 50 8.03 -8.88 15.66
C ASP A 50 7.00 -7.96 14.96
N PRO A 51 5.81 -7.74 15.55
CA PRO A 51 4.77 -6.94 14.93
C PRO A 51 5.18 -5.49 14.69
N ALA A 52 6.02 -4.90 15.54
CA ALA A 52 6.46 -3.52 15.39
C ALA A 52 7.38 -3.35 14.17
N LYS A 53 8.26 -4.33 13.93
CA LYS A 53 9.14 -4.34 12.74
C LYS A 53 8.35 -4.56 11.46
N ILE A 54 7.36 -5.45 11.49
CA ILE A 54 6.45 -5.68 10.37
C ILE A 54 5.65 -4.42 10.05
N GLN A 55 5.12 -3.74 11.08
CA GLN A 55 4.40 -2.49 10.93
C GLN A 55 5.30 -1.42 10.29
N ALA A 56 6.53 -1.25 10.77
CA ALA A 56 7.47 -0.26 10.25
C ALA A 56 7.85 -0.53 8.78
N LEU A 57 8.21 -1.77 8.44
CA LEU A 57 8.55 -2.15 7.07
C LEU A 57 7.34 -2.04 6.13
N GLY A 58 6.16 -2.51 6.56
CA GLY A 58 4.93 -2.41 5.80
C GLY A 58 4.53 -0.96 5.52
N GLN A 59 4.70 -0.08 6.52
CA GLN A 59 4.50 1.36 6.35
C GLN A 59 5.47 1.95 5.31
N LYS A 60 6.74 1.53 5.32
CA LYS A 60 7.72 1.98 4.32
C LYS A 60 7.45 1.47 2.91
N TYR A 61 6.97 0.23 2.75
CA TYR A 61 6.52 -0.25 1.44
C TYR A 61 5.35 0.57 0.87
N ILE A 62 4.39 0.96 1.72
CA ILE A 62 3.29 1.84 1.31
C ILE A 62 3.82 3.22 0.88
N GLU A 63 4.72 3.82 1.67
CA GLU A 63 5.36 5.11 1.34
C GLU A 63 6.15 5.04 0.03
N ALA A 64 6.84 3.93 -0.21
CA ALA A 64 7.60 3.65 -1.43
C ALA A 64 6.74 3.28 -2.66
N LYS A 65 5.41 3.41 -2.57
CA LYS A 65 4.47 3.07 -3.65
C LYS A 65 4.56 1.61 -4.10
N THR A 66 4.90 0.71 -3.17
CA THR A 66 4.93 -0.74 -3.38
C THR A 66 3.95 -1.46 -2.43
N PRO A 67 2.65 -1.12 -2.43
CA PRO A 67 1.67 -1.71 -1.50
C PRO A 67 1.49 -3.23 -1.70
N GLY A 68 1.87 -3.77 -2.87
CA GLY A 68 1.96 -5.21 -3.11
C GLY A 68 2.93 -5.91 -2.17
N LEU A 69 4.09 -5.30 -1.89
CA LEU A 69 5.08 -5.83 -0.95
C LEU A 69 4.57 -5.75 0.49
N ALA A 70 3.86 -4.69 0.86
CA ALA A 70 3.21 -4.57 2.18
C ALA A 70 2.16 -5.67 2.40
N VAL A 71 1.32 -5.96 1.40
CA VAL A 71 0.35 -7.07 1.48
C VAL A 71 1.06 -8.41 1.62
N ARG A 72 2.06 -8.71 0.78
CA ARG A 72 2.80 -9.96 0.86
C ARG A 72 3.57 -10.11 2.17
N LEU A 73 4.11 -9.01 2.70
CA LEU A 73 4.78 -8.99 3.99
C LEU A 73 3.86 -9.47 5.11
N VAL A 74 2.59 -9.04 5.13
CA VAL A 74 1.63 -9.45 6.16
C VAL A 74 1.09 -10.85 5.89
N GLU A 75 0.72 -11.17 4.64
CA GLU A 75 0.17 -12.48 4.28
C GLU A 75 1.12 -13.65 4.56
N SER A 76 2.43 -13.43 4.48
CA SER A 76 3.45 -14.44 4.76
C SER A 76 3.67 -14.72 6.25
N GLN A 77 3.11 -13.91 7.15
CA GLN A 77 3.31 -14.06 8.59
C GLN A 77 2.42 -15.15 9.20
N PRO A 78 2.83 -15.74 10.33
CA PRO A 78 1.97 -16.61 11.12
C PRO A 78 0.66 -15.92 11.52
N THR A 79 -0.42 -16.69 11.66
CA THR A 79 -1.73 -16.15 12.05
C THR A 79 -1.67 -15.30 13.32
N ALA A 80 -0.91 -15.72 14.33
CA ALA A 80 -0.76 -14.96 15.59
C ALA A 80 -0.25 -13.52 15.38
N VAL A 81 0.62 -13.30 14.39
CA VAL A 81 1.16 -11.99 14.05
C VAL A 81 0.22 -11.21 13.13
N ARG A 82 -0.44 -11.89 12.18
CA ARG A 82 -1.43 -11.27 11.29
C ARG A 82 -2.64 -10.72 12.03
N THR A 83 -2.98 -11.32 13.17
CA THR A 83 -4.08 -10.89 14.02
C THR A 83 -3.73 -9.74 14.96
N GLU A 84 -2.47 -9.31 15.02
CA GLU A 84 -2.08 -8.16 15.82
C GLU A 84 -2.72 -6.88 15.21
N PRO A 85 -3.46 -6.07 16.00
CA PRO A 85 -4.16 -4.89 15.48
C PRO A 85 -3.28 -3.90 14.71
N THR A 86 -2.02 -3.70 15.10
CA THR A 86 -1.10 -2.79 14.40
C THR A 86 -0.72 -3.29 13.01
N VAL A 87 -0.49 -4.61 12.88
CA VAL A 87 -0.17 -5.28 11.62
C VAL A 87 -1.39 -5.32 10.71
N GLU A 88 -2.56 -5.67 11.26
CA GLU A 88 -3.82 -5.73 10.53
C GLU A 88 -4.27 -4.34 10.03
N HIS A 89 -3.97 -3.27 10.77
CA HIS A 89 -4.21 -1.89 10.33
C HIS A 89 -3.29 -1.45 9.17
N ILE A 90 -2.04 -1.90 9.14
CA ILE A 90 -1.15 -1.69 7.98
C ILE A 90 -1.62 -2.49 6.77
N TYR A 91 -2.10 -3.72 6.99
CA TYR A 91 -2.68 -4.54 5.93
C TYR A 91 -3.90 -3.87 5.29
N ALA A 92 -4.82 -3.34 6.10
CA ALA A 92 -5.96 -2.57 5.61
C ALA A 92 -5.54 -1.37 4.74
N ARG A 93 -4.52 -0.63 5.17
CA ARG A 93 -3.96 0.49 4.39
C ARG A 93 -3.36 0.02 3.08
N ALA A 94 -2.61 -1.08 3.08
CA ALA A 94 -2.01 -1.63 1.87
C ALA A 94 -3.06 -2.12 0.85
N LEU A 95 -4.15 -2.72 1.34
CA LEU A 95 -5.30 -3.13 0.51
C LEU A 95 -5.98 -1.93 -0.16
N LEU A 96 -6.20 -0.85 0.58
CA LEU A 96 -6.77 0.38 0.04
C LEU A 96 -5.89 0.98 -1.06
N GLU A 97 -4.56 1.00 -0.89
CA GLU A 97 -3.63 1.48 -1.91
C GLU A 97 -3.57 0.59 -3.17
N GLN A 98 -4.09 -0.65 -3.09
CA GLN A 98 -4.28 -1.53 -4.26
C GLN A 98 -5.68 -1.43 -4.87
N GLY A 99 -6.53 -0.52 -4.37
CA GLY A 99 -7.90 -0.39 -4.84
C GLY A 99 -8.82 -1.53 -4.40
N ARG A 100 -8.54 -2.16 -3.26
CA ARG A 100 -9.37 -3.22 -2.64
C ARG A 100 -10.11 -2.68 -1.42
N SER A 101 -10.98 -1.69 -1.62
CA SER A 101 -11.68 -0.98 -0.53
C SER A 101 -12.58 -1.89 0.33
N ALA A 102 -13.23 -2.89 -0.25
CA ALA A 102 -14.08 -3.82 0.51
C ALA A 102 -13.24 -4.69 1.46
N ASP A 103 -12.12 -5.22 0.98
CA ASP A 103 -11.20 -6.01 1.78
C ASP A 103 -10.53 -5.16 2.87
N ALA A 104 -10.17 -3.91 2.53
CA ALA A 104 -9.63 -2.95 3.47
C ALA A 104 -10.64 -2.66 4.60
N LEU A 105 -11.94 -2.53 4.28
CA LEU A 105 -12.99 -2.29 5.27
C LEU A 105 -13.11 -3.48 6.23
N ALA A 106 -13.13 -4.70 5.69
CA ALA A 106 -13.18 -5.91 6.48
C ALA A 106 -11.97 -6.02 7.42
N ALA A 107 -10.77 -5.60 6.97
CA ALA A 107 -9.58 -5.58 7.81
C ALA A 107 -9.67 -4.53 8.94
N GLU A 108 -10.12 -3.30 8.66
CA GLU A 108 -10.32 -2.29 9.72
C GLU A 108 -11.38 -2.72 10.74
N GLN A 109 -12.45 -3.38 10.30
CA GLN A 109 -13.47 -3.91 11.21
C GLN A 109 -12.87 -4.91 12.19
N ARG A 110 -12.02 -5.83 11.73
CA ARG A 110 -11.33 -6.78 12.60
C ARG A 110 -10.37 -6.10 13.58
N VAL A 111 -9.71 -5.01 13.18
CA VAL A 111 -8.91 -4.18 14.09
C VAL A 111 -9.79 -3.62 15.20
N LEU A 112 -10.91 -2.99 14.84
CA LEU A 112 -11.84 -2.37 15.80
C LEU A 112 -12.46 -3.40 16.74
N ASP A 113 -12.87 -4.57 16.23
CA ASP A 113 -13.47 -5.64 17.03
C ASP A 113 -12.49 -6.18 18.07
N ARG A 114 -11.21 -6.39 17.71
CA ARG A 114 -10.16 -6.80 18.67
C ARG A 114 -9.85 -5.75 19.71
N CYS A 115 -9.80 -4.48 19.29
CA CYS A 115 -9.59 -3.39 20.23
C CYS A 115 -10.76 -3.23 21.21
N ALA A 116 -11.98 -3.55 20.78
CA ALA A 116 -13.18 -3.52 21.61
C ALA A 116 -13.30 -4.73 22.56
N SER A 117 -12.83 -5.92 22.16
CA SER A 117 -12.87 -7.12 23.01
C SER A 117 -11.89 -7.06 24.19
N GLY A 118 -10.88 -6.18 24.13
CA GLY A 118 -9.82 -6.09 25.13
C GLY A 118 -8.78 -7.21 25.05
N GLU A 119 -8.82 -8.04 23.99
CA GLU A 119 -7.86 -9.10 23.73
C GLU A 119 -6.47 -8.57 23.35
N ALA A 120 -6.39 -7.32 22.89
CA ALA A 120 -5.15 -6.68 22.46
C ALA A 120 -5.01 -5.25 23.01
N THR A 121 -3.77 -4.84 23.24
CA THR A 121 -3.45 -3.48 23.70
C THR A 121 -3.48 -2.51 22.53
N CYS A 122 -4.60 -1.80 22.36
CA CYS A 122 -4.73 -0.79 21.30
C CYS A 122 -4.44 0.62 21.82
N SER A 123 -3.63 1.37 21.09
CA SER A 123 -3.46 2.80 21.36
C SER A 123 -4.72 3.57 20.95
N SER A 124 -5.01 4.68 21.63
CA SER A 124 -6.11 5.58 21.25
C SER A 124 -5.96 6.10 19.82
N PHE A 125 -4.71 6.31 19.38
CA PHE A 125 -4.40 6.68 18.00
C PHE A 125 -4.80 5.59 17.00
N LEU A 126 -4.48 4.31 17.28
CA LEU A 126 -4.84 3.19 16.41
C LEU A 126 -6.36 3.11 16.25
N VAL A 127 -7.10 3.16 17.36
CA VAL A 127 -8.58 3.11 17.34
C VAL A 127 -9.14 4.29 16.55
N ALA A 128 -8.69 5.52 16.82
CA ALA A 128 -9.18 6.70 16.10
C ALA A 128 -8.87 6.64 14.59
N SER A 129 -7.66 6.19 14.23
CA SER A 129 -7.22 6.02 12.84
C SER A 129 -8.06 4.95 12.11
N ALA A 130 -8.27 3.80 12.74
CA ALA A 130 -9.05 2.69 12.21
C ALA A 130 -10.53 3.08 12.01
N THR A 131 -11.15 3.72 13.02
CA THR A 131 -12.53 4.20 12.94
C THR A 131 -12.71 5.16 11.77
N ARG A 132 -11.84 6.18 11.66
CA ARG A 132 -11.92 7.16 10.57
C ARG A 132 -11.78 6.50 9.20
N ARG A 133 -10.90 5.51 9.05
CA ARG A 133 -10.72 4.80 7.78
C ARG A 133 -11.92 3.92 7.45
N ALA A 134 -12.43 3.17 8.43
CA ALA A 134 -13.63 2.35 8.27
C ALA A 134 -14.85 3.19 7.84
N ASP A 135 -15.01 4.39 8.39
CA ASP A 135 -16.10 5.30 8.00
C ASP A 135 -15.99 5.76 6.55
N ILE A 136 -14.80 6.15 6.10
CA ILE A 136 -14.54 6.53 4.70
C ILE A 136 -14.79 5.34 3.77
N LEU A 137 -14.25 4.16 4.11
CA LEU A 137 -14.39 2.94 3.32
C LEU A 137 -15.86 2.50 3.21
N ARG A 138 -16.66 2.70 4.26
CA ARG A 138 -18.12 2.44 4.23
C ARG A 138 -18.83 3.36 3.25
N GLU A 139 -18.46 4.64 3.21
CA GLU A 139 -18.99 5.59 2.23
C GLU A 139 -18.55 5.26 0.80
N LEU A 140 -17.32 4.82 0.58
CA LEU A 140 -16.85 4.32 -0.72
C LEU A 140 -17.70 3.14 -1.21
N GLY A 141 -18.00 2.18 -0.31
CA GLY A 141 -18.89 1.06 -0.60
C GLY A 141 -20.31 1.49 -0.99
N LYS A 142 -20.88 2.49 -0.30
CA LYS A 142 -22.21 3.06 -0.67
C LYS A 142 -22.21 3.70 -2.05
N LEU A 143 -21.09 4.26 -2.48
CA LEU A 143 -20.92 4.87 -3.82
C LEU A 143 -20.53 3.84 -4.90
N GLY A 144 -20.37 2.56 -4.53
CA GLY A 144 -19.94 1.49 -5.44
C GLY A 144 -18.50 1.67 -5.94
N VAL A 145 -17.62 2.25 -5.11
CA VAL A 145 -16.22 2.51 -5.45
C VAL A 145 -15.31 1.50 -4.75
N GLU A 146 -14.70 0.62 -5.54
CA GLU A 146 -13.72 -0.35 -5.04
C GLU A 146 -12.30 0.22 -5.06
N ASP A 147 -11.93 0.90 -6.15
CA ASP A 147 -10.66 1.61 -6.27
C ASP A 147 -10.86 3.12 -6.13
N ALA A 148 -10.41 3.65 -4.98
CA ALA A 148 -10.49 5.07 -4.66
C ALA A 148 -9.60 5.94 -5.57
N GLN A 149 -8.55 5.39 -6.17
CA GLN A 149 -7.65 6.11 -7.08
C GLN A 149 -8.26 6.22 -8.48
N ALA A 150 -9.08 5.24 -8.89
CA ALA A 150 -9.78 5.26 -10.17
C ALA A 150 -10.91 6.30 -10.23
N TYR A 151 -11.52 6.67 -9.10
CA TYR A 151 -12.65 7.60 -9.02
C TYR A 151 -12.42 8.72 -7.99
N PRO A 152 -11.47 9.63 -8.23
CA PRO A 152 -11.06 10.65 -7.25
C PRO A 152 -12.21 11.56 -6.80
N GLU A 153 -13.17 11.87 -7.67
CA GLU A 153 -14.34 12.68 -7.35
C GLU A 153 -15.30 11.98 -6.38
N LYS A 154 -15.53 10.67 -6.57
CA LYS A 154 -16.35 9.88 -5.65
C LYS A 154 -15.63 9.65 -4.32
N SER A 155 -14.31 9.50 -4.36
CA SER A 155 -13.49 9.38 -3.15
C SER A 155 -13.52 10.65 -2.30
N GLN A 156 -13.50 11.83 -2.92
CA GLN A 156 -13.71 13.09 -2.21
C GLN A 156 -15.11 13.18 -1.59
N LEU A 157 -16.15 12.78 -2.32
CA LEU A 157 -17.52 12.74 -1.79
C LEU A 157 -17.63 11.81 -0.58
N ALA A 158 -17.07 10.60 -0.66
CA ALA A 158 -17.03 9.65 0.45
C ALA A 158 -16.36 10.25 1.69
N TYR A 159 -15.22 10.93 1.51
CA TYR A 159 -14.52 11.64 2.57
C TYR A 159 -15.40 12.71 3.24
N HIS A 160 -16.08 13.53 2.45
CA HIS A 160 -16.98 14.56 2.96
C HIS A 160 -18.19 13.97 3.70
N ASN A 161 -18.74 12.86 3.24
CA ASN A 161 -19.88 12.20 3.89
C ASN A 161 -19.48 11.57 5.22
N ALA A 162 -18.32 10.89 5.26
CA ALA A 162 -17.79 10.29 6.47
C ALA A 162 -17.49 11.34 7.55
N THR A 163 -16.88 12.46 7.16
CA THR A 163 -16.51 13.52 8.10
C THR A 163 -17.67 14.38 8.58
N ARG A 164 -18.76 14.51 7.82
CA ARG A 164 -19.98 15.20 8.28
C ARG A 164 -20.68 14.49 9.44
N GLN A 165 -20.51 13.18 9.58
CA GLN A 165 -21.15 12.40 10.65
C GLN A 165 -20.44 12.50 12.00
N VAL A 166 -19.24 13.11 12.06
CA VAL A 166 -18.48 13.27 13.32
C VAL A 166 -18.85 14.60 14.00
N GLY A 167 -20.14 14.76 14.32
CA GLY A 167 -20.63 15.78 15.25
C GLY A 167 -20.73 15.20 16.64
N LEU A 168 -19.72 15.44 17.48
CA LEU A 168 -19.62 15.25 18.94
C LEU A 168 -20.80 14.52 19.64
N VAL A 169 -20.58 13.28 20.06
CA VAL A 169 -21.26 12.70 21.22
C VAL A 169 -20.29 12.76 22.39
N VAL A 170 -20.38 13.84 23.17
CA VAL A 170 -19.81 13.89 24.53
C VAL A 170 -20.87 13.30 25.45
N SER A 171 -20.69 12.06 25.88
CA SER A 171 -21.51 11.47 26.94
C SER A 171 -21.07 12.05 28.29
N ARG A 172 -22.05 12.56 29.04
CA ARG A 172 -21.94 13.16 30.38
C ARG A 172 -21.54 12.15 31.44
#